data_AF-A0A7W8EE98-F1
#
_entry.id   AF-A0A7W8EE98-F1
#
_cell.length_a   1.000
_cell.length_b   1.000
_cell.length_c   1.000
_cell.angle_alpha   90.00
_cell.angle_beta   90.00
_cell.angle_gamma   90.00
#
_symmetry.space_group_name_H-M   'P 1'
#
loop_
_entity.id
_entity.type
_entity.pdbx_description
1 polymer ?
#
loop_
_entity_poly.entity_id
_entity_poly.type
_entity_poly.pdbx_seq_one_letter_code
_entity_poly.pdbx_strand_id
1 'polypeptide(L)'
;MERYYELNAPPPDLPAVLGPGGDDVLALLDGLSVAPGRVPDEVDGLPVRRVGQVPSALLDRVEPGWLAALEGRRARARTRLVAAGRETRLELAEHVAMLVATPRLEPAEPGDGDALAQSGAILWLLGTLVAAALADEHDDATPTVRADRLDDTTLTGLVARGWWPVGPVDGAFVIAPLTLPRTCHA
;
A
#
# COMPACT_ATOMS: atom_id res chain seq x y z
N MET A 1 26.17 -6.60 -1.35
CA MET A 1 25.03 -6.10 -0.56
C MET A 1 25.37 -4.69 -0.13
N GLU A 2 24.95 -3.70 -0.93
CA GLU A 2 24.97 -2.30 -0.48
C GLU A 2 24.05 -2.15 0.72
N ARG A 3 24.49 -1.36 1.69
CA ARG A 3 23.87 -1.23 3.01
C ARG A 3 22.63 -0.35 2.92
N TYR A 4 21.47 -0.96 2.70
CA TYR A 4 20.17 -0.28 2.62
C TYR A 4 19.63 0.28 3.96
N TYR A 5 20.40 0.24 5.05
CA TYR A 5 19.93 0.56 6.41
C TYR A 5 19.50 2.02 6.64
N GLU A 6 19.71 2.93 5.68
CA GLU A 6 19.42 4.37 5.81
C GLU A 6 18.53 4.93 4.68
N LEU A 7 17.76 4.07 3.99
CA LEU A 7 16.88 4.53 2.92
C LEU A 7 15.70 5.34 3.48
N ASN A 8 15.77 6.66 3.32
CA ASN A 8 14.63 7.55 3.49
C ASN A 8 13.87 7.79 2.18
N ALA A 9 14.32 7.22 1.07
CA ALA A 9 13.70 7.32 -0.26
C ALA A 9 13.97 6.02 -1.04
N PRO A 10 13.13 5.65 -2.03
CA PRO A 10 13.41 4.49 -2.87
C PRO A 10 14.70 4.70 -3.68
N PRO A 11 15.54 3.66 -3.85
CA PRO A 11 16.72 3.75 -4.72
C PRO A 11 16.33 4.06 -6.17
N PRO A 12 17.06 4.93 -6.89
CA PRO A 12 16.71 5.31 -8.26
C PRO A 12 16.82 4.16 -9.27
N ASP A 13 17.64 3.14 -8.96
CA ASP A 13 17.84 1.93 -9.76
C ASP A 13 16.87 0.79 -9.37
N LEU A 14 16.01 0.99 -8.36
CA LEU A 14 15.08 -0.02 -7.86
C LEU A 14 14.21 -0.66 -8.96
N PRO A 15 13.60 0.09 -9.90
CA PRO A 15 12.80 -0.52 -10.96
C PRO A 15 13.59 -1.53 -11.81
N ALA A 16 14.83 -1.18 -12.17
CA ALA A 16 15.70 -2.05 -12.96
C ALA A 16 16.07 -3.34 -12.21
N VAL A 17 16.29 -3.24 -10.88
CA VAL A 17 16.59 -4.39 -10.02
C VAL A 17 15.37 -5.30 -9.87
N LEU A 18 14.18 -4.72 -9.70
CA LEU A 18 12.93 -5.45 -9.52
C LEU A 18 12.41 -6.09 -10.82
N GLY A 19 12.74 -5.51 -11.98
CA GLY A 19 12.26 -5.98 -13.28
C GLY A 19 10.79 -5.59 -13.52
N PRO A 20 9.98 -6.45 -14.19
CA PRO A 20 8.58 -6.13 -14.48
C PRO A 20 7.78 -5.72 -13.22
N GLY A 21 7.03 -4.63 -13.30
CA GLY A 21 6.31 -4.04 -12.15
C GLY A 21 7.18 -3.20 -11.20
N GLY A 22 8.48 -3.08 -11.48
CA GLY A 22 9.41 -2.29 -10.67
C GLY A 22 9.09 -0.79 -10.68
N ASP A 23 8.62 -0.25 -11.82
CA ASP A 23 8.20 1.15 -11.93
C ASP A 23 6.95 1.44 -11.09
N ASP A 24 6.00 0.49 -11.06
CA ASP A 24 4.79 0.60 -10.23
C ASP A 24 5.13 0.55 -8.73
N VAL A 25 6.09 -0.29 -8.34
CA VAL A 25 6.63 -0.29 -6.98
C VAL A 25 7.30 1.04 -6.66
N LEU A 26 8.11 1.60 -7.55
CA LEU A 26 8.73 2.92 -7.33
C LEU A 26 7.67 4.01 -7.15
N ALA A 27 6.64 4.05 -8.01
CA ALA A 27 5.55 5.02 -7.92
C ALA A 27 4.76 4.89 -6.61
N LEU A 28 4.50 3.67 -6.14
CA LEU A 28 3.91 3.40 -4.82
C LEU A 28 4.75 4.00 -3.68
N LEU A 29 6.07 3.79 -3.72
CA LEU A 29 6.99 4.25 -2.69
C LEU A 29 7.21 5.77 -2.71
N ASP A 30 7.24 6.39 -3.88
CA ASP A 30 7.27 7.85 -4.02
C ASP A 30 6.01 8.49 -3.43
N GLY A 31 4.86 7.81 -3.55
CA GLY A 31 3.60 8.19 -2.92
C GLY A 31 3.66 8.37 -1.40
N LEU A 32 4.55 7.64 -0.72
CA LEU A 32 4.78 7.77 0.72
C LEU A 32 5.47 9.10 1.08
N SER A 33 6.05 9.79 0.10
CA SER A 33 6.83 11.02 0.31
C SER A 33 6.09 12.28 -0.09
N VAL A 34 4.89 12.17 -0.68
CA VAL A 34 4.12 13.32 -1.16
C VAL A 34 3.04 13.74 -0.16
N ALA A 35 2.68 15.02 -0.19
CA ALA A 35 1.51 15.51 0.51
C ALA A 35 0.22 14.92 -0.11
N PRO A 36 -0.85 14.70 0.69
CA PRO A 36 -2.10 14.15 0.19
C PRO A 36 -2.69 15.01 -0.93
N GLY A 37 -2.79 14.43 -2.12
CA GLY A 37 -3.26 15.10 -3.33
C GLY A 37 -4.77 15.03 -3.53
N ARG A 38 -5.23 15.32 -4.75
CA ARG A 38 -6.65 15.20 -5.13
C ARG A 38 -7.09 13.73 -5.14
N VAL A 39 -8.23 13.46 -4.51
CA VAL A 39 -8.89 12.13 -4.52
C VAL A 39 -10.15 12.16 -5.35
N PRO A 40 -10.58 11.00 -5.89
CA PRO A 40 -11.90 10.87 -6.49
C PRO A 40 -13.00 11.09 -5.46
N ASP A 41 -14.20 11.43 -5.93
CA ASP A 41 -15.39 11.57 -5.09
C ASP A 41 -15.99 10.20 -4.71
N GLU A 42 -15.67 9.16 -5.49
CA GLU A 42 -16.17 7.80 -5.35
C GLU A 42 -15.05 6.77 -5.60
N VAL A 43 -15.06 5.67 -4.87
CA VAL A 43 -14.21 4.49 -5.08
C VAL A 43 -15.10 3.25 -4.99
N ASP A 44 -15.12 2.45 -6.06
CA ASP A 44 -15.95 1.22 -6.15
C ASP A 44 -17.44 1.43 -5.78
N GLY A 45 -18.11 2.41 -6.39
CA GLY A 45 -19.53 2.63 -6.11
C GLY A 45 -19.82 3.35 -4.79
N LEU A 46 -18.80 3.59 -3.96
CA LEU A 46 -18.95 4.15 -2.62
C LEU A 46 -18.41 5.58 -2.53
N PRO A 47 -19.15 6.51 -1.89
CA PRO A 47 -18.66 7.86 -1.66
C PRO A 47 -17.39 7.83 -0.81
N VAL A 48 -16.41 8.64 -1.18
CA VAL A 48 -15.15 8.75 -0.44
C VAL A 48 -15.35 9.58 0.82
N ARG A 49 -15.05 8.98 1.97
CA ARG A 49 -15.03 9.66 3.28
C ARG A 49 -13.61 9.83 3.77
N ARG A 50 -13.17 11.09 3.89
CA ARG A 50 -11.84 11.43 4.41
C ARG A 50 -11.89 11.54 5.92
N VAL A 51 -10.94 10.91 6.60
CA VAL A 51 -10.71 11.06 8.04
C VAL A 51 -9.28 11.54 8.28
N GLY A 52 -9.08 12.37 9.30
CA GLY A 52 -7.74 12.88 9.64
C GLY A 52 -6.85 11.83 10.31
N GLN A 53 -7.44 11.03 11.18
CA GLN A 53 -6.81 9.90 11.88
C GLN A 53 -7.79 8.73 11.91
N VAL A 54 -7.27 7.50 11.90
CA VAL A 54 -8.07 6.27 11.91
C VAL A 54 -8.05 5.67 13.30
N PRO A 55 -9.12 5.80 14.09
CA PRO A 55 -9.18 5.12 15.38
C PRO A 55 -9.27 3.60 15.18
N SER A 56 -8.71 2.81 16.09
CA SER A 56 -8.76 1.33 16.02
C SER A 56 -10.19 0.80 15.91
N ALA A 57 -11.13 1.40 16.63
CA ALA A 57 -12.55 1.05 16.54
C ALA A 57 -13.16 1.25 15.13
N LEU A 58 -12.55 2.05 14.25
CA LEU A 58 -12.96 2.16 12.85
C LEU A 58 -12.41 0.98 12.03
N LEU A 59 -11.20 0.50 12.34
CA LEU A 59 -10.61 -0.68 11.69
C LEU A 59 -11.44 -1.94 11.93
N ASP A 60 -12.02 -2.09 13.13
CA ASP A 60 -12.91 -3.21 13.48
C ASP A 60 -14.21 -3.24 12.65
N ARG A 61 -14.53 -2.14 11.96
CA ARG A 61 -15.76 -1.96 11.18
C ARG A 61 -15.51 -2.00 9.68
N VAL A 62 -14.26 -2.17 9.25
CA VAL A 62 -13.92 -2.37 7.86
C VAL A 62 -14.60 -3.63 7.36
N GLU A 63 -15.24 -3.54 6.19
CA GLU A 63 -15.99 -4.67 5.64
C GLU A 63 -15.11 -5.93 5.50
N PRO A 64 -15.49 -7.08 6.08
CA PRO A 64 -14.64 -8.28 6.05
C PRO A 64 -14.35 -8.80 4.64
N GLY A 65 -15.29 -8.61 3.71
CA GLY A 65 -15.12 -8.98 2.30
C GLY A 65 -13.99 -8.21 1.60
N TRP A 66 -13.77 -6.95 1.99
CA TRP A 66 -12.66 -6.14 1.50
C TRP A 66 -11.31 -6.70 1.94
N LEU A 67 -11.16 -7.03 3.23
CA LEU A 67 -9.94 -7.63 3.77
C LEU A 67 -9.66 -9.00 3.15
N ALA A 68 -10.70 -9.83 2.99
CA ALA A 68 -10.58 -11.13 2.35
C ALA A 68 -10.16 -11.02 0.86
N ALA A 69 -10.66 -10.02 0.14
CA ALA A 69 -10.26 -9.77 -1.25
C ALA A 69 -8.78 -9.36 -1.35
N LEU A 70 -8.32 -8.45 -0.49
CA LEU A 70 -6.92 -8.04 -0.42
C LEU A 70 -5.99 -9.22 -0.07
N GLU A 71 -6.37 -10.05 0.91
CA GLU A 71 -5.59 -11.24 1.28
C GLU A 71 -5.55 -12.26 0.14
N GLY A 72 -6.69 -12.52 -0.51
CA GLY A 72 -6.75 -13.39 -1.67
C GLY A 72 -5.89 -12.89 -2.82
N ARG A 73 -5.85 -11.57 -3.05
CA ARG A 73 -4.98 -10.93 -4.02
C ARG A 73 -3.51 -11.08 -3.67
N ARG A 74 -3.12 -10.81 -2.41
CA ARG A 74 -1.75 -11.01 -1.92
C ARG A 74 -1.29 -12.46 -2.14
N ALA A 75 -2.13 -13.42 -1.78
CA ALA A 75 -1.85 -14.85 -1.96
C ALA A 75 -1.63 -15.20 -3.44
N ARG A 76 -2.53 -14.75 -4.33
CA ARG A 76 -2.39 -14.97 -5.79
C ARG A 76 -1.10 -14.35 -6.35
N ALA A 77 -0.81 -13.11 -5.98
CA ALA A 77 0.40 -12.41 -6.40
C ALA A 77 1.67 -13.15 -5.96
N ARG A 78 1.72 -13.59 -4.70
CA ARG A 78 2.81 -14.42 -4.19
C ARG A 78 2.96 -15.73 -4.95
N THR A 79 1.87 -16.46 -5.19
CA THR A 79 1.91 -17.70 -5.99
C THR A 79 2.47 -17.47 -7.39
N ARG A 80 2.11 -16.37 -8.07
CA ARG A 80 2.65 -16.02 -9.39
C ARG A 80 4.14 -15.70 -9.34
N LEU A 81 4.57 -14.91 -8.35
CA LEU A 81 5.98 -14.55 -8.17
C LEU A 81 6.86 -15.76 -7.85
N VAL A 82 6.35 -16.69 -7.03
CA VAL A 82 6.97 -18.00 -6.77
C VAL A 82 7.12 -18.79 -8.06
N ALA A 83 6.03 -18.93 -8.83
CA ALA A 83 6.05 -19.66 -10.10
C ALA A 83 7.01 -19.06 -11.13
N ALA A 84 7.22 -17.74 -11.09
CA ALA A 84 8.17 -17.01 -11.93
C ALA A 84 9.61 -16.98 -11.38
N GLY A 85 9.89 -17.58 -10.21
CA GLY A 85 11.21 -17.53 -9.57
C GLY A 85 11.64 -16.12 -9.14
N ARG A 86 10.67 -15.27 -8.75
CA ARG A 86 10.88 -13.86 -8.39
C ARG A 86 10.72 -13.58 -6.88
N GLU A 87 10.74 -14.61 -6.04
CA GLU A 87 10.57 -14.52 -4.58
C GLU A 87 11.54 -13.53 -3.93
N THR A 88 12.84 -13.62 -4.26
CA THR A 88 13.86 -12.71 -3.72
C THR A 88 13.61 -11.25 -4.11
N ARG A 89 12.98 -10.99 -5.27
CA ARG A 89 12.62 -9.63 -5.69
C ARG A 89 11.45 -9.09 -4.87
N LEU A 90 10.48 -9.94 -4.54
CA LEU A 90 9.40 -9.59 -3.61
C LEU A 90 9.96 -9.26 -2.22
N GLU A 91 10.85 -10.10 -1.69
CA GLU A 91 11.47 -9.86 -0.38
C GLU A 91 12.24 -8.53 -0.36
N LEU A 92 13.01 -8.25 -1.41
CA LEU A 92 13.71 -6.96 -1.56
C LEU A 92 12.72 -5.80 -1.59
N ALA A 93 11.65 -5.89 -2.38
CA ALA A 93 10.67 -4.82 -2.50
C ALA A 93 9.88 -4.59 -1.20
N GLU A 94 9.44 -5.65 -0.51
CA GLU A 94 8.80 -5.56 0.81
C GLU A 94 9.77 -4.94 1.84
N HIS A 95 11.06 -5.28 1.78
CA HIS A 95 12.09 -4.71 2.66
C HIS A 95 12.32 -3.22 2.39
N VAL A 96 12.47 -2.81 1.12
CA VAL A 96 12.61 -1.40 0.75
C VAL A 96 11.35 -0.62 1.13
N ALA A 97 10.16 -1.18 0.91
CA ALA A 97 8.89 -0.57 1.33
C ALA A 97 8.85 -0.34 2.84
N MET A 98 9.27 -1.31 3.64
CA MET A 98 9.39 -1.17 5.09
C MET A 98 10.37 -0.06 5.47
N LEU A 99 11.55 0.00 4.86
CA LEU A 99 12.56 1.03 5.14
C LEU A 99 12.09 2.44 4.76
N VAL A 100 11.37 2.58 3.64
CA VAL A 100 10.82 3.87 3.21
C VAL A 100 9.63 4.28 4.09
N ALA A 101 8.75 3.35 4.44
CA ALA A 101 7.55 3.65 5.22
C ALA A 101 7.85 3.93 6.70
N THR A 102 8.67 3.10 7.36
CA THR A 102 8.86 3.14 8.83
C THR A 102 9.25 4.51 9.38
N PRO A 103 10.22 5.24 8.78
CA PRO A 103 10.61 6.56 9.28
C PRO A 103 9.52 7.63 9.10
N ARG A 104 8.48 7.33 8.32
CA ARG A 104 7.34 8.21 8.09
C ARG A 104 6.22 7.88 9.06
N LEU A 105 5.98 6.60 9.37
CA LEU A 105 4.97 6.17 10.34
C LEU A 105 5.08 6.94 11.66
N GLU A 106 3.92 7.28 12.23
CA GLU A 106 3.84 8.04 13.48
C GLU A 106 4.55 7.22 14.57
N PRO A 107 5.51 7.80 15.30
CA PRO A 107 6.21 7.08 16.35
C PRO A 107 5.20 6.61 17.40
N ALA A 108 4.99 5.31 17.49
CA ALA A 108 4.16 4.74 18.54
C ALA A 108 5.01 4.61 19.81
N GLU A 109 4.59 5.26 20.89
CA GLU A 109 5.14 5.00 22.22
C GLU A 109 4.92 3.51 22.58
N PRO A 110 5.84 2.86 23.30
CA PRO A 110 5.63 1.50 23.81
C PRO A 110 4.42 1.48 24.78
N GLY A 111 3.23 1.19 24.25
CA GLY A 111 1.96 1.27 24.96
C GLY A 111 0.82 1.85 24.13
N ASP A 112 1.13 2.53 23.03
CA ASP A 112 0.14 3.02 22.07
C ASP A 112 -0.25 1.90 21.08
N GLY A 113 -1.22 1.09 21.51
CA GLY A 113 -1.74 -0.02 20.71
C GLY A 113 -2.39 0.42 19.39
N ASP A 114 -2.99 1.62 19.36
CA ASP A 114 -3.70 2.13 18.18
C ASP A 114 -2.70 2.56 17.10
N ALA A 115 -1.64 3.30 17.48
CA ALA A 115 -0.59 3.70 16.55
C ALA A 115 0.18 2.49 15.99
N LEU A 116 0.42 1.46 16.81
CA LEU A 116 1.03 0.19 16.38
C LEU A 116 0.12 -0.58 15.41
N ALA A 117 -1.19 -0.66 15.70
CA ALA A 117 -2.15 -1.34 14.83
C ALA A 117 -2.28 -0.63 13.48
N GLN A 118 -2.34 0.71 13.47
CA GLN A 118 -2.37 1.52 12.26
C GLN A 118 -1.10 1.34 11.42
N SER A 119 0.07 1.41 12.05
CA SER A 119 1.37 1.17 11.39
C SER A 119 1.44 -0.21 10.76
N GLY A 120 1.01 -1.24 11.49
CA GLY A 120 0.93 -2.61 10.98
C GLY A 120 -0.04 -2.76 9.80
N ALA A 121 -1.21 -2.14 9.87
CA ALA A 121 -2.21 -2.16 8.80
C ALA A 121 -1.70 -1.48 7.51
N ILE A 122 -1.03 -0.33 7.64
CA ILE A 122 -0.42 0.37 6.51
C ILE A 122 0.68 -0.49 5.88
N LEU A 123 1.60 -1.04 6.67
CA LEU A 123 2.67 -1.91 6.16
C LEU A 123 2.14 -3.18 5.49
N TRP A 124 1.09 -3.79 6.05
CA TRP A 124 0.43 -4.95 5.45
C TRP A 124 -0.19 -4.62 4.09
N LEU A 125 -0.88 -3.48 3.98
CA LEU A 125 -1.44 -3.02 2.71
C LEU A 125 -0.34 -2.72 1.68
N LEU A 126 0.73 -2.02 2.08
CA LEU A 126 1.84 -1.73 1.19
C LEU A 126 2.49 -3.01 0.66
N GLY A 127 2.73 -4.02 1.51
CA GLY A 127 3.24 -5.32 1.07
C GLY A 127 2.28 -6.03 0.09
N THR A 128 0.97 -5.87 0.29
CA THR A 128 -0.05 -6.39 -0.64
C THR A 128 0.02 -5.72 -2.00
N LEU A 129 0.13 -4.39 -2.04
CA LEU A 129 0.21 -3.62 -3.29
C LEU A 129 1.54 -3.84 -4.01
N VAL A 130 2.65 -3.94 -3.28
CA VAL A 130 3.97 -4.28 -3.84
C VAL A 130 3.96 -5.67 -4.47
N ALA A 131 3.39 -6.67 -3.77
CA ALA A 131 3.27 -8.01 -4.32
C ALA A 131 2.43 -8.01 -5.60
N ALA A 132 1.30 -7.32 -5.60
CA ALA A 132 0.45 -7.21 -6.78
C ALA A 132 1.15 -6.50 -7.95
N ALA A 133 1.80 -5.34 -7.70
CA ALA A 133 2.54 -4.60 -8.70
C ALA A 133 3.63 -5.45 -9.37
N LEU A 134 4.38 -6.25 -8.59
CA LEU A 134 5.41 -7.14 -9.14
C LEU A 134 4.84 -8.35 -9.89
N ALA A 135 3.66 -8.82 -9.49
CA ALA A 135 3.00 -9.99 -10.06
C ALA A 135 2.18 -9.67 -11.32
N ASP A 136 1.74 -8.41 -11.49
CA ASP A 136 1.15 -7.90 -12.72
C ASP A 136 2.26 -7.66 -13.75
N GLU A 137 2.63 -8.75 -14.44
CA GLU A 137 3.02 -8.59 -15.84
C GLU A 137 1.81 -7.94 -16.52
N HIS A 138 1.98 -6.76 -17.13
CA HIS A 138 0.92 -6.15 -17.93
C HIS A 138 0.54 -7.15 -19.04
N ASP A 139 -0.45 -7.99 -18.75
CA ASP A 139 -0.92 -9.05 -19.63
C ASP A 139 -1.79 -8.37 -20.68
N ASP A 140 -1.12 -7.81 -21.69
CA ASP A 140 -1.68 -6.99 -22.77
C ASP A 140 -2.61 -7.80 -23.72
N ALA A 141 -3.11 -8.97 -23.30
CA ALA A 141 -3.83 -9.87 -24.18
C ALA A 141 -4.84 -10.82 -23.52
N THR A 142 -5.58 -10.46 -22.46
CA THR A 142 -6.89 -11.11 -22.20
C THR A 142 -7.81 -10.23 -21.35
N PRO A 143 -8.98 -9.78 -21.85
CA PRO A 143 -9.99 -9.15 -21.01
C PRO A 143 -10.67 -10.23 -20.16
N THR A 144 -10.07 -10.60 -19.04
CA THR A 144 -10.76 -11.39 -18.02
C THR A 144 -11.88 -10.55 -17.44
N VAL A 145 -13.10 -11.05 -17.58
CA VAL A 145 -14.36 -10.50 -17.07
C VAL A 145 -14.16 -9.92 -15.67
N ARG A 146 -14.29 -8.59 -15.57
CA ARG A 146 -14.29 -7.79 -14.33
C ARG A 146 -15.28 -8.38 -13.33
N ALA A 147 -14.76 -9.10 -12.34
CA ALA A 147 -15.50 -9.52 -11.15
C ALA A 147 -14.66 -9.40 -9.86
N ASP A 148 -13.51 -8.72 -9.90
CA ASP A 148 -12.89 -8.16 -8.69
C ASP A 148 -13.35 -6.70 -8.60
N ARG A 149 -14.11 -6.39 -7.55
CA ARG A 149 -14.77 -5.09 -7.35
C ARG A 149 -13.81 -3.90 -7.20
N LEU A 150 -12.51 -4.12 -7.03
CA LEU A 150 -11.51 -3.04 -6.97
C LEU A 150 -10.42 -3.18 -8.02
N ASP A 151 -10.23 -2.11 -8.79
CA ASP A 151 -9.12 -1.97 -9.72
C ASP A 151 -7.82 -1.66 -8.96
N ASP A 152 -6.80 -2.48 -9.18
CA ASP A 152 -5.43 -2.35 -8.67
C ASP A 152 -4.87 -0.93 -8.86
N THR A 153 -5.19 -0.33 -9.99
CA THR A 153 -4.82 1.04 -10.37
C THR A 153 -5.38 2.09 -9.40
N THR A 154 -6.56 1.83 -8.83
CA THR A 154 -7.24 2.78 -7.94
C THR A 154 -6.57 2.84 -6.57
N LEU A 155 -6.21 1.69 -5.99
CA LEU A 155 -5.53 1.64 -4.69
C LEU A 155 -4.10 2.15 -4.78
N THR A 156 -3.37 1.69 -5.81
CA THR A 156 -2.03 2.20 -6.11
C THR A 156 -2.07 3.70 -6.38
N GLY A 157 -3.07 4.19 -7.11
CA GLY A 157 -3.27 5.61 -7.36
C GLY A 157 -3.59 6.45 -6.12
N LEU A 158 -4.27 5.89 -5.11
CA LEU A 158 -4.50 6.58 -3.83
C LEU A 158 -3.20 6.67 -3.03
N VAL A 159 -2.45 5.57 -2.92
CA VAL A 159 -1.16 5.54 -2.20
C VAL A 159 -0.13 6.45 -2.88
N ALA A 160 -0.03 6.41 -4.21
CA ALA A 160 0.82 7.28 -5.02
C ALA A 160 0.51 8.79 -4.83
N ARG A 161 -0.71 9.11 -4.34
CA ARG A 161 -1.15 10.48 -4.03
C ARG A 161 -1.12 10.80 -2.54
N GLY A 162 -0.48 9.98 -1.71
CA GLY A 162 -0.36 10.21 -0.28
C GLY A 162 -1.64 9.88 0.52
N TRP A 163 -2.48 8.97 0.04
CA TRP A 163 -3.68 8.50 0.75
C TRP A 163 -3.60 7.01 1.11
N TRP A 164 -3.96 6.69 2.35
CA TRP A 164 -4.14 5.34 2.85
C TRP A 164 -5.60 4.92 2.60
N PRO A 165 -5.83 3.93 1.71
CA PRO A 165 -7.16 3.36 1.53
C PRO A 165 -7.46 2.38 2.67
N VAL A 166 -8.20 2.86 3.69
CA VAL A 166 -8.61 2.03 4.83
C VAL A 166 -9.57 0.94 4.38
N GLY A 167 -10.54 1.33 3.53
CA GLY A 167 -11.54 0.43 2.95
C GLY A 167 -12.98 0.86 3.24
N PRO A 168 -13.96 0.06 2.80
CA PRO A 168 -15.38 0.32 3.04
C PRO A 168 -15.74 0.25 4.52
N VAL A 169 -16.43 1.28 5.03
CA VAL A 169 -16.99 1.36 6.38
C VAL A 169 -18.32 2.10 6.32
N ASP A 170 -19.41 1.44 6.73
CA ASP A 170 -20.77 1.98 6.79
C ASP A 170 -21.26 2.60 5.47
N GLY A 171 -20.98 1.96 4.33
CA GLY A 171 -21.41 2.43 3.02
C GLY A 171 -20.61 3.63 2.47
N ALA A 172 -19.42 3.91 3.02
CA ALA A 172 -18.47 4.86 2.46
C ALA A 172 -17.08 4.23 2.35
N PHE A 173 -16.31 4.60 1.32
CA PHE A 173 -14.90 4.20 1.21
C PHE A 173 -14.05 5.16 2.04
N VAL A 174 -13.51 4.68 3.15
CA VAL A 174 -12.72 5.50 4.07
C VAL A 174 -11.29 5.60 3.59
N ILE A 175 -10.80 6.84 3.55
CA ILE A 175 -9.39 7.13 3.33
C ILE A 175 -8.85 8.03 4.42
N ALA A 176 -7.57 7.88 4.72
CA ALA A 176 -6.84 8.79 5.59
C ALA A 176 -5.55 9.25 4.90
N PRO A 177 -4.99 10.41 5.25
CA PRO A 177 -3.66 10.77 4.79
C PRO A 177 -2.62 9.70 5.13
N LEU A 178 -1.72 9.39 4.19
CA LEU A 178 -0.46 8.69 4.48
C LEU A 178 0.53 9.61 5.20
N THR A 179 0.22 10.92 5.34
CA THR A 179 1.02 11.80 6.20
C THR A 179 0.89 11.32 7.63
N LEU A 180 1.99 10.75 8.07
CA LEU A 180 2.25 10.39 9.43
C LEU A 180 3.17 11.52 9.94
N PRO A 181 2.73 12.28 10.94
CA PRO A 181 3.38 13.53 11.31
C PRO A 181 4.81 13.25 11.78
N ARG A 182 5.81 13.70 11.01
CA ARG A 182 7.08 14.11 11.62
C ARG A 182 6.83 15.48 12.23
N THR A 183 6.38 15.51 13.48
CA THR A 183 6.62 16.70 14.29
C THR A 183 8.13 16.81 14.46
N CYS A 184 8.75 17.61 13.58
CA CYS A 184 10.00 18.28 13.92
C CYS A 184 9.71 19.09 15.18
N HIS A 185 10.07 18.57 16.35
CA HIS A 185 10.30 19.43 17.50
C HIS A 185 11.51 20.29 17.15
N ALA A 186 11.23 21.56 16.85
CA ALA A 186 12.21 22.64 16.90
C ALA A 186 12.60 22.93 18.36
#